data_AF-A0A2R8BZ26-F1
#
_entry.id   AF-A0A2R8BZ26-F1
#
_cell.length_a   1.000
_cell.length_b   1.000
_cell.length_c   1.000
_cell.angle_alpha   90.00
_cell.angle_beta   90.00
_cell.angle_gamma   90.00
#
_symmetry.space_group_name_H-M   'P 1'
#
loop_
_entity.id
_entity.type
_entity.pdbx_description
1 polymer ?
#
loop_
_entity_poly.entity_id
_entity_poly.type
_entity_poly.pdbx_seq_one_letter_code
_entity_poly.pdbx_strand_id
1 'polypeptide(L)' 'MRTLVLLILAVTVIVAILIATGFLDLSPEGEAAIEDARENVGGAIEEAGEAVQGDGKAD' A
#
# COMPACT_ATOMS: atom_id res chain seq x y z
N MET A 1 8.69 9.98 16.60
CA MET A 1 8.18 10.06 15.21
C MET A 1 9.27 9.91 14.16
N ARG A 2 10.32 10.76 14.15
CA ARG A 2 11.44 10.67 13.18
C ARG A 2 12.11 9.28 13.11
N THR A 3 12.34 8.65 14.26
CA THR A 3 12.91 7.29 14.33
C THR A 3 11.97 6.22 13.76
N LEU A 4 10.67 6.36 13.97
CA LEU A 4 9.65 5.43 13.46
C LEU A 4 9.55 5.54 11.93
N VAL A 5 9.56 6.76 11.40
CA VAL A 5 9.58 7.02 9.95
C VAL A 5 10.85 6.46 9.31
N LEU A 6 12.02 6.68 9.92
CA LEU A 6 13.28 6.12 9.43
C LEU A 6 13.31 4.59 9.47
N LEU A 7 12.71 3.99 10.50
CA LEU A 7 12.66 2.55 10.65
C LEU A 7 11.74 1.91 9.60
N ILE A 8 10.56 2.49 9.36
CA ILE A 8 9.66 2.06 8.28
C ILE A 8 10.38 2.16 6.93
N LEU A 9 11.02 3.30 6.67
CA LEU A 9 11.71 3.54 5.40
C LEU A 9 12.87 2.57 5.18
N ALA A 10 13.66 2.29 6.23
CA ALA A 10 14.72 1.30 6.18
C ALA A 10 14.18 -0.11 5.90
N VAL A 11 13.09 -0.51 6.55
CA VAL A 11 12.44 -1.82 6.31
C VAL A 11 11.96 -1.92 4.87
N THR A 12 11.31 -0.89 4.34
CA THR A 12 10.85 -0.86 2.94
C THR A 12 12.00 -1.02 1.95
N VAL A 13 13.13 -0.33 2.17
CA VAL A 13 14.32 -0.45 1.32
C VAL A 13 14.92 -1.85 1.36
N ILE A 14 15.01 -2.47 2.54
CA ILE A 14 15.52 -3.84 2.70
C ILE A 14 14.64 -4.83 1.93
N VAL A 15 13.31 -4.75 2.08
CA VAL A 15 12.38 -5.63 1.37
C VAL A 15 12.51 -5.47 -0.15
N ALA A 16 12.64 -4.23 -0.65
CA ALA A 16 12.83 -3.98 -2.08
C ALA A 16 14.13 -4.61 -2.62
N ILE A 17 15.23 -4.56 -1.86
CA ILE A 17 16.49 -5.19 -2.25
C ILE A 17 16.37 -6.73 -2.27
N LEU A 18 15.67 -7.32 -1.30
CA LEU A 18 15.46 -8.77 -1.24
C LEU A 18 14.62 -9.28 -2.42
N ILE A 19 13.62 -8.52 -2.86
CA ILE A 19 12.84 -8.81 -4.08
C ILE A 19 13.73 -8.68 -5.32
N ALA A 20 14.50 -7.58 -5.45
CA ALA A 20 15.35 -7.33 -6.63
C ALA A 20 16.50 -8.34 -6.80
N THR A 21 16.99 -8.90 -5.69
CA THR A 21 18.04 -9.94 -5.70
C THR A 21 17.50 -11.35 -5.93
N GLY A 22 16.18 -11.51 -6.09
CA GLY A 22 15.53 -12.82 -6.28
C GLY A 22 15.59 -13.70 -5.03
N PHE A 23 15.87 -13.13 -3.86
CA PHE A 23 15.89 -13.86 -2.59
C PHE A 23 14.47 -14.06 -2.03
N LEU A 24 13.52 -13.25 -2.50
CA LEU A 24 12.13 -13.24 -2.11
C LEU A 24 11.28 -13.32 -3.39
N ASP A 25 10.92 -14.54 -3.78
CA ASP A 25 9.85 -14.76 -4.75
C ASP A 25 8.51 -14.68 -4.01
N LEU A 26 7.61 -13.85 -4.54
CA LEU A 26 6.23 -13.85 -4.10
C LEU A 26 5.62 -15.19 -4.48
N SER A 27 5.18 -15.95 -3.47
CA SER A 27 4.43 -17.17 -3.72
C SER A 27 3.07 -16.81 -4.36
N PRO A 28 2.40 -17.77 -5.01
CA PRO A 28 1.05 -17.54 -5.56
C PRO A 28 0.07 -17.01 -4.51
N GLU A 29 0.20 -17.43 -3.24
CA GLU A 29 -0.60 -16.90 -2.13
C GLU A 29 -0.24 -15.44 -1.79
N GLY A 30 1.04 -15.08 -1.92
CA GLY A 30 1.51 -13.72 -1.71
C GLY A 30 1.03 -12.74 -2.79
N GLU A 31 1.02 -13.16 -4.06
CA GLU A 31 0.44 -12.36 -5.15
C GLU A 31 -1.05 -12.13 -4.95
N ALA A 32 -1.79 -13.18 -4.59
CA ALA A 32 -3.22 -13.07 -4.26
C ALA A 32 -3.47 -12.12 -3.08
N ALA A 33 -2.66 -12.21 -2.01
CA ALA A 33 -2.79 -11.30 -0.87
C ALA A 33 -2.49 -9.83 -1.25
N ILE A 34 -1.59 -9.58 -2.21
CA ILE A 34 -1.33 -8.24 -2.71
C ILE A 34 -2.48 -7.73 -3.59
N GLU A 35 -3.06 -8.58 -4.44
CA GLU A 35 -4.23 -8.25 -5.25
C GLU A 35 -5.42 -7.88 -4.36
N ASP A 36 -5.74 -8.71 -3.36
CA ASP A 36 -6.81 -8.46 -2.37
C ASP A 36 -6.56 -7.15 -1.61
N ALA A 37 -5.31 -6.90 -1.20
CA ALA A 37 -4.96 -5.66 -0.51
C ALA A 37 -5.12 -4.43 -1.42
N ARG A 38 -4.76 -4.54 -2.70
CA ARG A 38 -4.96 -3.47 -3.70
C ARG A 38 -6.43 -3.17 -3.92
N GLU A 39 -7.28 -4.19 -4.02
CA GLU A 39 -8.71 -4.02 -4.22
C GLU A 39 -9.36 -3.32 -3.01
N ASN A 40 -9.04 -3.76 -1.79
CA ASN A 40 -9.55 -3.15 -0.57
C ASN A 40 -9.08 -1.69 -0.39
N VAL A 41 -7.80 -1.41 -0.66
CA VAL A 41 -7.27 -0.04 -0.60
C VAL A 41 -7.88 0.83 -1.71
N GLY A 42 -8.07 0.29 -2.91
CA GLY A 42 -8.72 0.96 -4.02
C GLY A 42 -10.14 1.40 -3.69
N GLY A 43 -10.95 0.47 -3.17
CA GLY A 43 -12.33 0.77 -2.74
C GLY A 43 -12.38 1.82 -1.63
N ALA A 44 -11.48 1.74 -0.64
CA ALA A 44 -11.41 2.73 0.42
C ALA A 44 -11.01 4.14 -0.09
N ILE A 45 -10.14 4.21 -1.11
CA ILE A 45 -9.77 5.49 -1.75
C ILE A 45 -10.93 6.05 -2.57
N GLU A 46 -11.66 5.19 -3.29
CA GLU A 46 -12.81 5.59 -4.08
C GLU A 46 -13.94 6.15 -3.20
N GLU A 47 -14.27 5.44 -2.12
CA GLU A 47 -15.26 5.89 -1.12
C GLU A 47 -14.83 7.22 -0.46
N ALA A 48 -13.56 7.35 -0.08
CA ALA A 48 -13.04 8.61 0.46
C ALA A 48 -13.08 9.75 -0.58
N GLY A 49 -12.82 9.45 -1.85
CA GLY A 49 -12.90 10.40 -2.96
C GLY A 49 -14.33 10.87 -3.24
N GLU A 50 -15.31 9.97 -3.18
CA GLU A 50 -16.73 10.30 -3.31
C GLU A 50 -17.22 11.15 -2.13
N ALA A 51 -16.84 10.82 -0.91
CA ALA A 51 -17.20 11.61 0.28
C ALA A 51 -16.66 13.05 0.18
N VAL A 52 -15.41 13.23 -0.25
CA VAL A 52 -14.80 14.55 -0.43
C VAL A 52 -15.42 15.34 -1.60
N GLN A 53 -15.77 14.67 -2.70
CA GLN A 53 -16.42 15.33 -3.84
C GLN A 53 -17.90 15.67 -3.58
N GLY A 54 -18.59 14.89 -2.75
CA GLY A 54 -19.95 15.14 -2.30
C GLY A 54 -20.04 16.38 -1.39
N ASP A 55 -19.09 16.53 -0.47
CA ASP A 55 -18.99 17.70 0.41
C ASP A 55 -18.60 18.98 -0.36
N GLY A 56 -17.78 18.86 -1.42
CA GLY A 56 -17.35 19.99 -2.24
C GLY A 56 -18.35 20.49 -3.29
N LYS A 57 -19.50 19.82 -3.48
CA LYS A 57 -20.58 20.24 -4.40
C LYS A 57 -21.78 20.89 -3.72
N ALA A 58 -21.73 21.06 -2.40
CA ALA A 58 -22.76 21.71 -1.60
C ALA A 58 -22.46 23.20 -1.33
N ASP A 59 -22.00 23.95 -2.34
CA ASP A 59 -21.94 25.41 -2.36
C ASP A 59 -22.22 25.96 -3.77
#